data_AF-A0A7C1B9A1-F1
#
_entry.id   AF-A0A7C1B9A1-F1
#
_cell.length_a   1.000
_cell.length_b   1.000
_cell.length_c   1.000
_cell.angle_alpha   90.00
_cell.angle_beta   90.00
_cell.angle_gamma   90.00
#
_symmetry.space_group_name_H-M   'P 1'
#
loop_
_entity.id
_entity.type
_entity.pdbx_description
1 polymer ?
#
loop_
_entity_poly.entity_id
_entity_poly.type
_entity_poly.pdbx_seq_one_letter_code
_entity_poly.pdbx_strand_id
1 'polypeptide(L)'
;MKKVISFILIVLLIVSVFSKVIKSDDVGKWATKGVGKDSFTFIIFGDSRPTSPSRPMPDDLLSRILQEISLIHPDFVIHTGDMIVGYTDTLDQAKEEFSSFLKLLYTYAPDVDFLFVPGNHELKPSEEIANLYRKLFG
;
A
#
# COMPACT_ATOMS: atom_id res chain seq x y z
N MET A 1 8.32 36.52 13.63
CA MET A 1 7.04 35.83 13.88
C MET A 1 6.44 35.22 12.61
N LYS A 2 6.10 35.98 11.56
CA LYS A 2 5.52 35.42 10.31
C LYS A 2 6.33 34.28 9.67
N LYS A 3 7.66 34.40 9.61
CA LYS A 3 8.54 33.35 9.05
C LYS A 3 8.56 32.05 9.86
N VAL A 4 8.40 32.15 11.18
CA VAL A 4 8.34 30.99 12.09
C VAL A 4 7.00 30.27 11.95
N ILE A 5 5.92 31.04 11.82
CA ILE A 5 4.57 30.50 11.59
C ILE A 5 4.49 29.80 10.23
N SER A 6 5.03 30.39 9.15
CA SER A 6 5.11 29.74 7.84
C SER A 6 5.94 28.46 7.86
N PHE A 7 7.06 28.44 8.59
CA PHE A 7 7.90 27.24 8.71
C PHE A 7 7.18 26.11 9.45
N ILE A 8 6.47 26.41 10.54
CA ILE A 8 5.67 25.44 11.30
C ILE A 8 4.53 24.89 10.42
N LEU A 9 3.85 25.73 9.65
CA LEU A 9 2.80 25.29 8.72
C LEU A 9 3.34 24.38 7.61
N ILE A 10 4.52 24.67 7.06
CA ILE A 10 5.16 23.83 6.05
C ILE A 10 5.56 22.46 6.65
N VAL A 11 6.11 22.44 7.86
CA VAL A 11 6.46 21.19 8.55
C VAL A 11 5.21 20.35 8.85
N LEU A 12 4.12 20.98 9.29
CA LEU A 12 2.85 20.29 9.56
C LEU A 12 2.20 19.72 8.27
N LEU A 13 2.31 20.44 7.15
CA LEU A 13 1.86 19.95 5.83
C LEU A 13 2.69 18.78 5.31
N ILE A 14 4.01 18.74 5.58
CA ILE A 14 4.86 17.61 5.18
C ILE A 14 4.52 16.33 5.96
N VAL A 15 4.08 16.46 7.22
CA VAL A 15 3.73 15.31 8.08
C VAL A 15 2.37 14.69 7.69
N SER A 16 1.50 15.39 6.95
CA SER A 16 0.16 14.92 6.62
C SER A 16 0.01 14.12 5.32
N VAL A 17 1.08 13.89 4.53
CA VAL A 17 0.99 13.35 3.15
C VAL A 17 1.56 11.93 3.03
N PHE A 18 1.64 11.18 4.13
CA PHE A 18 2.10 9.79 4.06
C PHE A 18 0.89 8.86 4.01
N SER A 19 0.70 8.10 2.92
CA SER A 19 -0.26 6.98 3.01
C SER A 19 0.18 6.12 4.16
N LYS A 20 -0.79 5.67 4.95
CA LYS A 20 -0.53 4.74 6.02
C LYS A 20 -1.06 3.40 5.56
N VAL A 21 -0.15 2.46 5.35
CA VAL A 21 -0.53 1.05 5.45
C VAL A 21 -1.09 0.87 6.85
N ILE A 22 -2.40 0.64 6.92
CA ILE A 22 -3.03 0.29 8.18
C ILE A 22 -2.80 -1.20 8.34
N LYS A 23 -1.95 -1.56 9.29
CA LYS A 23 -1.71 -2.96 9.59
C LYS A 23 -3.02 -3.64 9.95
N SER A 24 -3.23 -4.85 9.41
CA SER A 24 -4.50 -5.57 9.56
C SER A 24 -4.88 -5.84 11.02
N ASP A 25 -3.92 -5.86 11.94
CA ASP A 25 -4.10 -6.09 13.37
C ASP A 25 -4.57 -4.84 14.16
N ASP A 26 -4.52 -3.63 13.59
CA ASP A 26 -4.78 -2.38 14.30
C ASP A 26 -6.25 -1.88 14.21
N VAL A 27 -7.19 -2.73 14.68
CA VAL A 27 -8.66 -2.51 14.61
C VAL A 27 -9.12 -1.12 15.01
N GLY A 28 -8.49 -0.53 16.02
CA GLY A 28 -8.85 0.79 16.52
C GLY A 28 -8.60 1.92 15.51
N LYS A 29 -7.60 1.78 14.63
CA LYS A 29 -7.30 2.82 13.62
C LYS A 29 -8.26 2.79 12.43
N TRP A 30 -8.69 1.62 11.96
CA TRP A 30 -9.61 1.54 10.83
C TRP A 30 -11.06 1.79 11.24
N ALA A 31 -11.51 1.27 12.39
CA ALA A 31 -12.89 1.42 12.83
C ALA A 31 -13.29 2.89 13.10
N THR A 32 -12.33 3.76 13.42
CA THR A 32 -12.60 5.17 13.77
C THR A 32 -12.86 6.07 12.55
N LYS A 33 -12.33 5.75 11.36
CA LYS A 33 -12.57 6.55 10.14
C LYS A 33 -14.01 6.43 9.62
N GLY A 34 -14.73 5.38 10.01
CA GLY A 34 -16.12 5.14 9.64
C GLY A 34 -17.16 5.58 10.67
N VAL A 35 -16.74 6.11 11.82
CA VAL A 35 -17.68 6.52 12.87
C VAL A 35 -18.59 7.63 12.36
N GLY A 36 -19.89 7.35 12.33
CA GLY A 36 -20.92 8.28 11.85
C GLY A 36 -21.20 8.22 10.35
N LYS A 37 -20.63 7.25 9.61
CA LYS A 37 -21.00 6.99 8.21
C LYS A 37 -22.11 5.93 8.12
N ASP A 38 -23.12 6.22 7.30
CA ASP A 38 -24.21 5.27 7.01
C ASP A 38 -23.89 4.33 5.83
N SER A 39 -22.83 4.63 5.07
CA SER A 39 -22.37 3.81 3.94
C SER A 39 -20.88 3.99 3.70
N PHE A 40 -20.29 3.03 2.99
CA PHE A 40 -18.88 3.05 2.58
C PHE A 40 -18.74 2.75 1.09
N THR A 41 -17.78 3.39 0.44
CA THR A 41 -17.29 3.09 -0.90
C THR A 41 -15.90 2.50 -0.79
N PHE A 42 -15.67 1.34 -1.41
CA PHE A 42 -14.38 0.68 -1.37
C PHE A 42 -14.03 0.07 -2.72
N ILE A 43 -12.74 -0.18 -2.92
CA ILE A 43 -12.21 -0.85 -4.11
C ILE A 43 -11.53 -2.14 -3.68
N ILE A 44 -11.65 -3.18 -4.52
CA ILE A 44 -10.96 -4.46 -4.35
C ILE A 44 -10.13 -4.71 -5.61
N PHE A 45 -8.85 -5.01 -5.44
CA PHE A 45 -7.99 -5.49 -6.52
C PHE A 45 -6.83 -6.33 -5.96
N GLY A 46 -6.07 -7.01 -6.81
CA GLY A 46 -4.91 -7.81 -6.41
C GLY A 46 -4.18 -8.36 -7.63
N ASP A 47 -3.30 -9.33 -7.42
CA ASP A 47 -2.50 -9.95 -8.49
C ASP A 47 -1.78 -8.88 -9.33
N SER A 48 -1.15 -7.94 -8.63
CA SER A 48 -0.54 -6.73 -9.18
C SER A 48 0.96 -6.89 -9.49
N ARG A 49 1.48 -8.10 -9.36
CA ARG A 49 2.83 -8.51 -9.75
C ARG A 49 2.92 -8.84 -11.25
N PRO A 50 4.12 -8.79 -11.86
CA PRO A 50 4.34 -9.42 -13.15
C PRO A 50 4.17 -10.94 -13.08
N THR A 51 3.87 -11.57 -14.23
CA THR A 51 3.72 -13.03 -14.30
C THR A 51 5.04 -13.74 -13.98
N SER A 52 6.15 -13.16 -14.43
CA SER A 52 7.52 -13.59 -14.15
C SER A 52 8.48 -12.43 -14.45
N PRO A 53 9.76 -12.50 -14.02
CA PRO A 53 10.77 -11.50 -14.40
C PRO A 53 10.96 -11.36 -15.92
N SER A 54 10.66 -12.42 -16.67
CA SER A 54 10.71 -12.46 -18.14
C SER A 54 9.42 -12.02 -18.84
N ARG A 55 8.35 -11.76 -18.07
CA ARG A 55 7.04 -11.31 -18.58
C ARG A 55 6.55 -10.13 -17.73
N PRO A 56 7.16 -8.95 -17.92
CA PRO A 56 6.79 -7.76 -17.18
C PRO A 56 5.39 -7.29 -17.57
N MET A 57 4.73 -6.58 -16.65
CA MET A 57 3.58 -5.75 -16.98
C MET A 57 4.06 -4.40 -17.53
N PRO A 58 3.20 -3.63 -18.22
CA PRO A 58 3.52 -2.24 -18.53
C PRO A 58 3.89 -1.47 -17.26
N ASP A 59 5.03 -0.78 -17.29
CA ASP A 59 5.61 -0.11 -16.12
C ASP A 59 4.66 0.93 -15.48
N ASP A 60 3.73 1.48 -16.26
CA ASP A 60 2.78 2.50 -15.85
C ASP A 60 1.44 1.94 -15.33
N LEU A 61 1.15 0.64 -15.53
CA LEU A 61 -0.18 0.08 -15.28
C LEU A 61 -0.63 0.27 -13.82
N LEU A 62 0.19 -0.14 -12.86
CA LEU A 62 -0.14 -0.02 -11.44
C LEU A 62 -0.22 1.46 -11.02
N SER A 63 0.66 2.31 -11.55
CA SER A 63 0.61 3.76 -11.25
C SER A 63 -0.70 4.41 -11.72
N ARG A 64 -1.20 4.02 -12.90
CA ARG A 64 -2.48 4.51 -13.43
C ARG A 64 -3.65 4.00 -12.59
N ILE A 65 -3.66 2.72 -12.22
CA ILE A 65 -4.69 2.16 -11.33
C ILE A 65 -4.72 2.96 -10.01
N LEU A 66 -3.56 3.25 -9.42
CA LEU A 66 -3.48 3.99 -8.17
C LEU A 66 -3.93 5.45 -8.31
N GLN A 67 -3.63 6.11 -9.43
CA GLN A 67 -4.16 7.44 -9.73
C GLN A 67 -5.68 7.45 -9.82
N GLU A 68 -6.28 6.47 -10.52
CA GLU A 68 -7.74 6.35 -10.61
C GLU A 68 -8.37 6.06 -9.24
N ILE A 69 -7.76 5.18 -8.44
CA ILE A 69 -8.17 4.93 -7.06
C ILE A 69 -8.14 6.23 -6.25
N SER A 70 -7.08 7.03 -6.39
CA SER A 70 -6.98 8.32 -5.72
C SER A 70 -8.08 9.30 -6.15
N LEU A 71 -8.46 9.32 -7.43
CA LEU A 71 -9.54 10.18 -7.95
C LEU A 71 -10.93 9.74 -7.48
N ILE A 72 -11.14 8.45 -7.24
CA ILE A 72 -12.42 7.93 -6.71
C ILE A 72 -12.59 8.31 -5.23
N HIS A 73 -11.50 8.55 -4.50
CA HIS A 73 -11.49 8.81 -3.06
C HIS A 73 -12.31 7.76 -2.26
N PRO A 74 -12.02 6.45 -2.39
CA PRO A 74 -12.72 5.44 -1.61
C PRO A 74 -12.42 5.60 -0.11
N ASP A 75 -13.31 5.08 0.73
CA ASP A 75 -13.10 5.02 2.17
C ASP A 75 -11.90 4.14 2.53
N PHE A 76 -11.71 3.06 1.78
CA PHE A 76 -10.55 2.17 1.86
C PHE A 76 -10.44 1.30 0.62
N VAL A 77 -9.30 0.62 0.48
CA VAL A 77 -9.02 -0.33 -0.58
C VAL A 77 -8.58 -1.65 0.04
N ILE A 78 -9.07 -2.77 -0.51
CA ILE A 78 -8.60 -4.11 -0.15
C ILE A 78 -7.73 -4.62 -1.29
N HIS A 79 -6.46 -4.87 -0.99
CA HIS A 79 -5.55 -5.56 -1.90
C HIS A 79 -5.52 -7.05 -1.57
N THR A 80 -5.87 -7.92 -2.53
CA THR A 80 -6.08 -9.37 -2.29
C THR A 80 -4.80 -10.21 -2.33
N GLY A 81 -3.63 -9.57 -2.46
CA GLY A 81 -2.32 -10.23 -2.41
C GLY A 81 -1.66 -10.34 -3.78
N ASP A 82 -0.57 -11.13 -3.85
CA ASP A 82 0.20 -11.37 -5.07
C ASP A 82 0.77 -10.06 -5.68
N MET A 83 1.55 -9.36 -4.85
CA MET A 83 2.20 -8.08 -5.15
C MET A 83 3.69 -8.22 -5.47
N ILE A 84 4.30 -9.36 -5.15
CA ILE A 84 5.70 -9.69 -5.47
C ILE A 84 5.78 -10.96 -6.32
N VAL A 85 6.88 -11.18 -7.04
CA VAL A 85 7.13 -12.40 -7.82
C VAL A 85 7.26 -13.62 -6.90
N GLY A 86 7.92 -13.49 -5.75
CA GLY A 86 7.90 -14.49 -4.69
C GLY A 86 8.77 -15.72 -4.96
N TYR A 87 8.24 -16.79 -5.54
CA TYR A 87 8.84 -18.15 -5.54
C TYR A 87 10.31 -18.25 -5.96
N THR A 88 10.76 -17.37 -6.84
CA THR A 88 12.13 -17.34 -7.37
C THR A 88 13.03 -16.31 -6.68
N ASP A 89 12.49 -15.59 -5.71
CA ASP A 89 13.15 -14.45 -5.11
C ASP A 89 14.01 -14.88 -3.93
N THR A 90 15.17 -14.25 -3.84
CA THR A 90 15.90 -14.11 -2.59
C THR A 90 15.17 -13.15 -1.66
N LEU A 91 15.49 -13.19 -0.37
CA LEU A 91 14.93 -12.25 0.61
C LEU A 91 15.19 -10.78 0.22
N ASP A 92 16.35 -10.47 -0.37
CA ASP A 92 16.68 -9.10 -0.77
C ASP A 92 15.90 -8.64 -2.00
N GLN A 93 15.63 -9.52 -2.97
CA GLN A 93 14.73 -9.23 -4.08
C GLN A 93 13.31 -8.95 -3.57
N ALA A 94 12.78 -9.79 -2.67
CA ALA A 94 11.47 -9.56 -2.07
C ALA A 94 11.38 -8.21 -1.33
N LYS A 95 12.44 -7.79 -0.61
CA LYS A 95 12.51 -6.46 0.02
C LYS A 95 12.41 -5.33 -1.01
N GLU A 96 13.13 -5.46 -2.12
CA GLU A 96 13.12 -4.46 -3.19
C GLU A 96 11.75 -4.36 -3.87
N GLU A 97 11.11 -5.49 -4.15
CA GLU A 97 9.78 -5.53 -4.75
C GLU A 97 8.72 -4.95 -3.80
N PHE A 98 8.71 -5.34 -2.53
CA PHE A 98 7.82 -4.73 -1.53
C PHE A 98 8.06 -3.23 -1.38
N SER A 99 9.32 -2.80 -1.35
CA SER A 99 9.66 -1.38 -1.25
C SER A 99 9.19 -0.59 -2.48
N SER A 100 9.34 -1.17 -3.67
CA SER A 100 8.89 -0.58 -4.93
C SER A 100 7.37 -0.45 -4.98
N PHE A 101 6.65 -1.49 -4.56
CA PHE A 101 5.20 -1.46 -4.46
C PHE A 101 4.71 -0.38 -3.48
N LEU A 102 5.26 -0.35 -2.26
CA LEU A 102 4.93 0.67 -1.26
C LEU A 102 5.20 2.09 -1.77
N LYS A 103 6.32 2.28 -2.48
CA LYS A 103 6.65 3.58 -3.09
C LYS A 103 5.59 4.01 -4.10
N LEU A 104 5.06 3.10 -4.91
CA LEU A 104 3.97 3.42 -5.85
C LEU A 104 2.72 3.87 -5.10
N LEU A 105 2.31 3.16 -4.04
CA LEU A 105 1.17 3.56 -3.20
C LEU A 105 1.35 4.97 -2.63
N TYR A 106 2.49 5.23 -2.00
CA TYR A 106 2.78 6.53 -1.37
C TYR A 106 2.88 7.66 -2.39
N THR A 107 3.25 7.36 -3.63
CA THR A 107 3.38 8.37 -4.69
C THR A 107 2.03 8.70 -5.33
N TYR A 108 1.21 7.68 -5.63
CA TYR A 108 0.03 7.84 -6.47
C TYR A 108 -1.30 7.78 -5.74
N ALA A 109 -1.32 7.27 -4.50
CA ALA A 109 -2.49 7.21 -3.63
C ALA A 109 -2.12 7.59 -2.18
N PRO A 110 -1.54 8.79 -1.95
CA PRO A 110 -1.03 9.25 -0.65
C PRO A 110 -2.09 9.27 0.46
N ASP A 111 -3.36 9.51 0.13
CA ASP A 111 -4.42 9.71 1.12
C ASP A 111 -5.39 8.52 1.23
N VAL A 112 -5.09 7.41 0.56
CA VAL A 112 -5.93 6.22 0.51
C VAL A 112 -5.48 5.20 1.54
N ASP A 113 -6.43 4.65 2.31
CA ASP A 113 -6.15 3.55 3.22
C ASP A 113 -6.19 2.23 2.48
N PHE A 114 -5.13 1.42 2.62
CA PHE A 114 -5.05 0.08 2.05
C PHE A 114 -5.05 -0.97 3.15
N LEU A 115 -5.87 -1.99 2.97
CA LEU A 115 -5.92 -3.22 3.72
C LEU A 115 -5.32 -4.34 2.86
N PHE A 116 -4.34 -5.06 3.38
CA PHE A 116 -3.63 -6.10 2.63
C PHE A 116 -3.98 -7.49 3.11
N VAL A 117 -4.38 -8.34 2.18
CA VAL A 117 -4.51 -9.79 2.37
C VAL A 117 -3.29 -10.45 1.72
N PRO A 118 -2.60 -11.37 2.41
CA PRO A 118 -1.47 -12.07 1.82
C PRO A 118 -1.93 -13.05 0.73
N GLY A 119 -1.21 -13.08 -0.39
CA GLY A 119 -1.33 -14.09 -1.43
C GLY A 119 -0.36 -15.26 -1.22
N ASN A 120 -0.38 -16.23 -2.13
CA ASN A 120 0.56 -17.34 -2.08
C ASN A 120 1.97 -16.91 -2.48
N HIS A 121 2.13 -15.83 -3.24
CA HIS A 121 3.44 -15.29 -3.61
C HIS A 121 4.16 -14.60 -2.45
N GLU A 122 3.44 -14.15 -1.43
CA GLU A 122 4.05 -13.60 -0.21
C GLU A 122 4.32 -14.69 0.85
N LEU A 123 3.49 -15.74 0.92
CA LEU A 123 3.53 -16.71 2.03
C LEU A 123 4.25 -18.02 1.74
N LYS A 124 4.27 -18.48 0.48
CA LYS A 124 4.85 -19.78 0.11
C LYS A 124 6.34 -19.79 -0.25
N PRO A 125 6.99 -18.71 -0.72
CA PRO A 125 8.38 -18.78 -1.16
C PRO A 125 9.35 -19.20 -0.03
N SER A 126 9.24 -18.57 1.13
CA SER A 126 10.02 -18.91 2.32
C SER A 126 9.39 -18.32 3.59
N GLU A 127 9.77 -18.86 4.75
CA GLU A 127 9.35 -18.31 6.05
C GLU A 127 9.89 -16.88 6.26
N GLU A 128 11.10 -16.58 5.77
CA GLU A 128 11.71 -15.26 5.87
C GLU A 128 10.89 -14.20 5.10
N ILE A 129 10.45 -14.53 3.88
CA ILE A 129 9.62 -13.65 3.05
C ILE A 129 8.22 -13.48 3.68
N ALA A 130 7.62 -14.56 4.17
CA ALA A 130 6.34 -14.50 4.88
C ALA A 130 6.42 -13.61 6.15
N ASN A 131 7.53 -13.70 6.89
CA ASN A 131 7.76 -12.84 8.07
C ASN A 131 8.00 -11.39 7.68
N LEU A 132 8.67 -11.14 6.55
CA LEU A 132 8.83 -9.79 6.00
C LEU A 132 7.48 -9.18 5.62
N TYR A 133 6.60 -9.95 4.95
CA TYR A 133 5.24 -9.51 4.64
C TYR A 133 4.50 -9.09 5.91
N ARG A 134 4.44 -9.97 6.93
CA ARG A 134 3.77 -9.66 8.20
C ARG A 134 4.33 -8.38 8.83
N LYS A 135 5.65 -8.27 8.89
CA LYS A 135 6.30 -7.07 9.45
C LYS A 135 5.85 -5.77 8.77
N LEU A 136 5.68 -5.79 7.44
CA LEU A 136 5.33 -4.61 6.64
C LEU A 136 3.83 -4.30 6.65
N PHE A 137 2.97 -5.31 6.59
CA PHE A 137 1.54 -5.15 6.29
C PHE A 137 0.58 -5.60 7.42
N GLY A 138 1.08 -6.28 8.46
CA GLY A 138 0.27 -6.85 9.55
C GLY A 138 0.94 -8.04 10.19
#